data_AF-A0A4Q6DUS2-F1
#
_entry.id   AF-A0A4Q6DUS2-F1
#
_cell.length_a   1.000
_cell.length_b   1.000
_cell.length_c   1.000
_cell.angle_alpha   90.00
_cell.angle_beta   90.00
_cell.angle_gamma   90.00
#
_symmetry.space_group_name_H-M   'P 1'
#
loop_
_entity.id
_entity.type
_entity.pdbx_description
1 polymer ?
#
loop_
_entity_poly.entity_id
_entity_poly.type
_entity_poly.pdbx_seq_one_letter_code
_entity_poly.pdbx_strand_id
1 'polypeptide(L)'
;YDARQQKSAKLFQEGVFSTFPDYTIRVLRKGDDGQTLHNVMIYQKAKNSAGMYGQDKENINVLLAKEGTMYRTPGDKYLVLKLKNGVQYEESPADEGYSANSRQKFTRIRFKETQRKLDMSAFKFKRTNEDDFKSAFVMMNIKQLSNYKDSTQKQADSVIIRNYNMITPYLRYFSLPKKSDSVKTYVKADQKDILAGLTINDKMTALSSASNEVKSIKEVIKTRNDGYKETRKNINKSAVEYQKKFTLSVACLVLFLIGAPLGAIIRKGGLGLPVVVSVVFFLIYHIISTIGEKGVKDGSVPPILGMWIAIFILTPIGIFLSYKSATDSAIFDTDAYKRYLNKVLKRKVTESAIK
;
A
#
# COMPACT_ATOMS: atom_id res chain seq x y z
N TYR A 1 -14.67 -30.13 28.88
CA TYR A 1 -14.01 -29.22 29.84
C TYR A 1 -12.61 -28.80 29.34
N ASP A 2 -11.87 -29.69 28.69
CA ASP A 2 -10.48 -29.51 28.23
C ASP A 2 -10.25 -28.48 27.08
N ALA A 3 -11.17 -28.40 26.12
CA ALA A 3 -11.00 -27.54 24.92
C ALA A 3 -10.99 -26.02 25.20
N ARG A 4 -11.45 -25.55 26.38
CA ARG A 4 -11.36 -24.14 26.79
C ARG A 4 -10.02 -23.79 27.45
N GLN A 5 -9.32 -24.77 28.02
CA GLN A 5 -8.00 -24.57 28.65
C GLN A 5 -6.89 -24.47 27.59
N GLN A 6 -6.94 -25.30 26.54
CA GLN A 6 -5.96 -25.28 25.43
C GLN A 6 -5.86 -23.94 24.69
N LYS A 7 -6.96 -23.17 24.57
CA LYS A 7 -6.95 -21.86 23.91
C LYS A 7 -6.35 -20.74 24.77
N SER A 8 -6.35 -20.89 26.09
CA SER A 8 -5.75 -19.91 27.01
C SER A 8 -4.25 -20.10 27.13
N ALA A 9 -3.79 -21.35 27.19
CA ALA A 9 -2.37 -21.68 27.22
C ALA A 9 -1.62 -21.13 25.98
N LYS A 10 -2.26 -20.98 24.82
CA LYS A 10 -1.63 -20.40 23.62
C LYS A 10 -1.45 -18.87 23.65
N LEU A 11 -2.08 -18.15 24.58
CA LEU A 11 -1.98 -16.69 24.67
C LEU A 11 -0.61 -16.21 25.19
N PHE A 12 0.05 -17.06 25.99
CA PHE A 12 1.39 -16.79 26.51
C PHE A 12 2.35 -17.85 26.00
N GLN A 13 3.29 -17.42 25.15
CA GLN A 13 4.45 -18.23 24.76
C GLN A 13 5.54 -18.08 25.82
N GLU A 14 6.22 -19.18 26.13
CA GLU A 14 7.30 -19.18 27.12
C GLU A 14 8.46 -18.31 26.64
N GLY A 15 8.97 -17.45 27.52
CA GLY A 15 10.10 -16.58 27.25
C GLY A 15 9.82 -15.36 26.35
N VAL A 16 8.67 -15.32 25.68
CA VAL A 16 8.28 -14.27 24.72
C VAL A 16 7.34 -13.24 25.38
N PHE A 17 7.44 -11.99 24.94
CA PHE A 17 6.50 -10.93 25.33
C PHE A 17 5.20 -11.02 24.52
N SER A 18 4.09 -11.25 25.21
CA SER A 18 2.74 -11.18 24.64
C SER A 18 2.16 -9.78 24.87
N THR A 19 1.74 -9.11 23.80
CA THR A 19 1.19 -7.75 23.85
C THR A 19 -0.34 -7.76 23.93
N PHE A 20 -0.88 -7.03 24.89
CA PHE A 20 -2.31 -6.75 25.12
C PHE A 20 -2.52 -5.22 25.04
N PRO A 21 -3.76 -4.72 24.83
CA PRO A 21 -4.00 -3.28 24.60
C PRO A 21 -3.40 -2.35 25.67
N ASP A 22 -3.52 -2.71 26.94
CA ASP A 22 -3.04 -1.92 28.08
C ASP A 22 -1.80 -2.55 28.78
N TYR A 23 -1.38 -3.75 28.39
CA TYR A 23 -0.36 -4.53 29.10
C TYR A 23 0.55 -5.31 28.17
N THR A 24 1.84 -5.40 28.48
CA THR A 24 2.77 -6.34 27.84
C THR A 24 3.26 -7.32 28.88
N ILE A 25 3.08 -8.62 28.62
CA ILE A 25 3.25 -9.68 29.62
C ILE A 25 4.26 -10.69 29.10
N ARG A 26 5.27 -11.01 29.93
CA ARG A 26 6.20 -12.10 29.69
C ARG A 26 6.08 -13.13 30.79
N VAL A 27 5.98 -14.39 30.39
CA VAL A 27 6.01 -15.53 31.29
C VAL A 27 7.26 -16.33 30.94
N LEU A 28 8.18 -16.50 31.90
CA LEU A 28 9.43 -17.19 31.63
C LEU A 28 9.21 -18.70 31.39
N ARG A 29 8.43 -19.34 32.26
CA ARG A 29 8.13 -20.78 32.20
C ARG A 29 6.69 -21.04 32.62
N LYS A 30 6.05 -22.06 32.05
CA LYS A 30 4.72 -22.49 32.42
C LYS A 30 4.77 -23.89 33.04
N GLY A 31 3.80 -24.17 33.89
CA GLY A 31 3.59 -25.52 34.42
C GLY A 31 2.98 -26.44 33.36
N ASP A 32 3.10 -27.74 33.59
CA ASP A 32 2.57 -28.78 32.69
C ASP A 32 1.03 -28.74 32.58
N ASP A 33 0.36 -28.10 33.56
CA ASP A 33 -1.08 -27.82 33.61
C ASP A 33 -1.53 -26.69 32.65
N GLY A 34 -0.59 -25.96 32.05
CA GLY A 34 -0.85 -24.83 31.17
C GLY A 34 -1.51 -23.61 31.85
N GLN A 35 -1.69 -23.64 33.18
CA GLN A 35 -2.35 -22.59 33.98
C GLN A 35 -1.41 -21.97 35.00
N THR A 36 -0.41 -22.71 35.47
CA THR A 36 0.62 -22.21 36.37
C THR A 36 1.69 -21.47 35.58
N LEU A 37 2.07 -20.29 36.06
CA LEU A 37 3.02 -19.37 35.44
C LEU A 37 4.16 -19.11 36.43
N HIS A 38 5.40 -19.22 35.96
CA HIS A 38 6.60 -18.95 36.76
C HIS A 38 7.35 -17.75 36.18
N ASN A 39 7.78 -16.85 37.07
CA ASN A 39 8.47 -15.59 36.76
C ASN A 39 7.71 -14.77 35.72
N VAL A 40 6.61 -14.16 36.19
CA VAL A 40 5.73 -13.30 35.39
C VAL A 40 6.20 -11.86 35.50
N MET A 41 6.34 -11.22 34.35
CA MET A 41 6.66 -9.79 34.22
C MET A 41 5.54 -9.12 33.44
N ILE A 42 4.93 -8.10 34.02
CA ILE A 42 3.84 -7.33 33.44
C ILE A 42 4.26 -5.88 33.36
N TYR A 43 4.35 -5.35 32.14
CA TYR A 43 4.44 -3.93 31.87
C TYR A 43 3.02 -3.40 31.66
N GLN A 44 2.64 -2.37 32.40
CA GLN A 44 1.39 -1.66 32.17
C GLN A 44 1.69 -0.37 31.39
N LYS A 45 1.04 -0.19 30.24
CA LYS A 45 1.15 1.04 29.47
C LYS A 45 0.44 2.16 30.23
N ALA A 46 1.11 3.29 30.41
CA ALA A 46 0.48 4.46 31.01
C ALA A 46 -0.70 4.91 30.14
N LYS A 47 -1.89 5.06 30.74
CA LYS A 47 -3.01 5.73 30.08
C LYS A 47 -2.70 7.22 30.14
N ASN A 48 -2.42 7.82 28.98
CA ASN A 48 -2.30 9.25 28.70
C ASN A 48 -2.48 10.14 29.93
N SER A 49 -1.41 10.40 30.68
CA SER A 49 -1.34 11.64 31.44
C SER A 49 -0.90 12.69 30.42
N ALA A 50 -1.88 13.24 29.69
CA ALA A 50 -1.64 14.32 28.76
C ALA A 50 -1.07 15.51 29.54
N GLY A 51 0.26 15.64 29.54
CA GLY A 51 0.89 16.88 29.94
C GLY A 51 0.42 17.98 28.98
N MET A 52 0.19 19.18 29.51
CA MET A 52 -0.32 20.35 28.79
C MET A 52 0.52 20.79 27.57
N TYR A 53 1.64 20.11 27.29
CA TYR A 53 2.57 20.36 26.19
C TYR A 53 2.85 19.16 25.27
N GLY A 54 2.02 18.11 25.30
CA GLY A 54 2.15 16.99 24.33
C GLY A 54 3.42 16.15 24.47
N GLN A 55 4.09 16.21 25.63
CA GLN A 55 5.08 15.20 26.00
C GLN A 55 4.36 14.05 26.72
N ASP A 56 4.39 12.87 26.10
CA ASP A 56 4.00 11.62 26.73
C ASP A 56 4.97 11.36 27.89
N LYS A 57 4.61 11.82 29.10
CA LYS A 57 5.29 11.37 30.32
C LYS A 57 4.86 9.91 30.54
N GLU A 58 5.64 8.98 29.98
CA GLU A 58 5.41 7.56 30.13
C GLU A 58 5.67 7.14 31.59
N ASN A 59 4.60 6.94 32.37
CA ASN A 59 4.74 6.32 33.69
C ASN A 59 5.17 4.87 33.50
N ILE A 60 6.37 4.53 33.99
CA ILE A 60 6.86 3.15 33.97
C ILE A 60 6.20 2.41 35.14
N ASN A 61 5.27 1.51 34.82
CA ASN A 61 4.68 0.58 35.80
C ASN A 61 5.03 -0.86 35.41
N VAL A 62 5.86 -1.49 36.25
CA VAL A 62 6.35 -2.86 36.05
C VAL A 62 6.02 -3.71 37.27
N LEU A 63 5.32 -4.82 37.04
CA LEU A 63 5.00 -5.79 38.06
C LEU A 63 5.76 -7.10 37.77
N LEU A 64 6.50 -7.57 38.77
CA LEU A 64 7.19 -8.85 38.76
C LEU A 64 6.54 -9.78 39.78
N ALA A 65 6.32 -11.05 39.42
CA ALA A 65 5.80 -12.07 40.32
C ALA A 65 6.53 -13.39 40.13
N LYS A 66 6.87 -14.07 41.22
CA LYS A 66 7.56 -15.37 41.17
C LYS A 66 6.67 -16.48 40.63
N GLU A 67 5.40 -16.46 41.03
CA GLU A 67 4.40 -17.46 40.64
C GLU A 67 3.09 -16.77 40.28
N GLY A 68 2.32 -17.39 39.40
CA GLY A 68 0.98 -16.97 39.09
C GLY A 68 0.12 -18.10 38.57
N THR A 69 -1.19 -17.93 38.64
CA THR A 69 -2.16 -18.80 37.99
C THR A 69 -3.05 -17.98 37.06
N MET A 70 -3.38 -18.55 35.91
CA MET A 70 -4.27 -17.92 34.94
C MET A 70 -5.57 -18.70 34.78
N TYR A 71 -6.70 -17.99 34.84
CA TYR A 71 -8.02 -18.57 34.60
C TYR A 71 -8.98 -17.55 34.00
N ARG A 72 -10.03 -18.01 33.34
CA ARG A 72 -11.04 -17.13 32.73
C ARG A 72 -12.27 -17.02 33.61
N THR A 73 -12.91 -15.85 33.59
CA THR A 73 -14.20 -15.66 34.26
C THR A 73 -15.33 -16.39 33.51
N PRO A 74 -16.42 -16.80 34.20
CA PRO A 74 -17.63 -17.28 33.54
C PRO A 74 -18.10 -16.32 32.44
N GLY A 75 -18.29 -16.81 31.22
CA GLY A 75 -18.65 -15.99 30.05
C GLY A 75 -17.49 -15.42 29.24
N ASP A 76 -16.24 -15.83 29.51
CA ASP A 76 -15.05 -15.55 28.68
C ASP A 76 -14.73 -14.04 28.51
N LYS A 77 -15.26 -13.19 29.39
CA LYS A 77 -15.11 -11.73 29.35
C LYS A 77 -13.72 -11.26 29.80
N TYR A 78 -13.18 -11.86 30.86
CA TYR A 78 -11.88 -11.50 31.42
C TYR A 78 -10.97 -12.71 31.56
N LEU A 79 -9.69 -12.50 31.30
CA LEU A 79 -8.61 -13.39 31.70
C LEU A 79 -7.98 -12.85 32.99
N VAL A 80 -8.02 -13.65 34.06
CA VAL A 80 -7.53 -13.27 35.38
C VAL A 80 -6.17 -13.92 35.61
N LEU A 81 -5.18 -13.10 35.97
CA LEU A 81 -3.87 -13.51 36.43
C LEU A 81 -3.80 -13.30 37.95
N LYS A 82 -3.80 -14.38 38.73
CA LYS A 82 -3.60 -14.35 40.17
C LYS A 82 -2.11 -14.58 40.44
N LEU A 83 -1.42 -13.53 40.88
CA LEU A 83 0.04 -13.47 41.00
C LEU A 83 0.43 -13.53 42.48
N LYS A 84 1.49 -14.26 42.78
CA LYS A 84 2.00 -14.49 44.14
C LYS A 84 3.46 -14.06 44.28
N ASN A 85 3.80 -13.58 45.46
CA ASN A 85 5.15 -13.19 45.87
C ASN A 85 5.83 -12.27 44.85
N GLY A 86 5.28 -11.06 44.69
CA GLY A 86 5.72 -10.12 43.67
C GLY A 86 6.02 -8.72 44.20
N VAL A 87 6.59 -7.91 43.30
CA VAL A 87 6.96 -6.52 43.51
C VAL A 87 6.47 -5.70 42.33
N GLN A 88 5.75 -4.62 42.60
CA GLN A 88 5.39 -3.62 41.62
C GLN A 88 6.29 -2.39 41.79
N TYR A 89 6.86 -1.94 40.68
CA TYR A 89 7.64 -0.72 40.54
C TYR A 89 6.79 0.30 39.80
N GLU A 90 6.73 1.51 40.34
CA GLU A 90 6.01 2.61 39.73
C GLU A 90 6.86 3.88 39.80
N GLU A 91 7.10 4.49 38.66
CA GLU A 91 7.70 5.82 38.54
C GLU A 91 6.61 6.82 38.20
N SER A 92 6.36 7.74 39.13
CA SER A 92 5.40 8.82 38.93
C SER A 92 6.14 10.13 38.62
N PRO A 93 5.62 10.94 37.69
CA PRO A 93 6.17 12.25 37.43
C PRO A 93 6.05 13.10 38.70
N ALA A 94 6.95 14.07 38.82
CA ALA A 94 6.94 14.93 39.99
C ALA A 94 5.64 15.76 40.04
N ASP A 95 5.09 15.96 41.25
CA ASP A 95 3.87 16.75 41.44
C ASP A 95 4.06 18.15 40.84
N GLU A 96 3.15 18.56 39.95
CA GLU A 96 3.16 19.87 39.28
C GLU A 96 2.64 20.98 40.22
N GLY A 97 3.17 21.03 41.45
CA GLY A 97 2.92 22.10 42.41
C GLY A 97 4.17 22.96 42.60
N TYR A 98 4.16 24.16 41.99
CA TYR A 98 4.99 25.38 42.20
C TYR A 98 6.28 25.31 43.06
N SER A 99 7.10 24.26 42.94
CA SER A 99 8.38 24.17 43.63
C SER A 99 9.45 23.72 42.65
N ALA A 100 10.52 24.52 42.54
CA ALA A 100 11.64 24.33 41.62
C ALA A 100 12.47 23.05 41.88
N ASN A 101 12.02 22.16 42.77
CA ASN A 101 12.66 20.89 43.13
C ASN A 101 11.64 19.74 43.12
N SER A 102 10.91 19.57 42.03
CA SER A 102 9.98 18.45 41.86
C SER A 102 10.78 17.18 41.50
N ARG A 103 11.14 16.39 42.52
CA ARG A 103 11.85 15.10 42.34
C ARG A 103 10.87 14.02 41.90
N GLN A 104 11.28 13.20 40.93
CA GLN A 104 10.53 12.00 40.55
C GLN A 104 10.35 11.07 41.75
N LYS A 105 9.15 10.52 41.92
CA LYS A 105 8.83 9.58 43.00
C LYS A 105 8.90 8.16 42.45
N PHE A 106 9.66 7.32 43.13
CA PHE A 106 9.76 5.90 42.81
C PHE A 106 9.16 5.07 43.94
N THR A 107 8.09 4.34 43.62
CA THR A 107 7.31 3.55 44.58
C THR A 107 7.54 2.06 44.35
N ARG A 108 7.76 1.32 45.45
CA ARG A 108 7.90 -0.14 45.45
C ARG A 108 6.84 -0.78 46.33
N ILE A 109 5.93 -1.54 45.73
CA ILE A 109 4.87 -2.26 46.46
C ILE A 109 5.18 -3.76 46.43
N ARG A 110 5.42 -4.36 47.59
CA ARG A 110 5.57 -5.82 47.73
C ARG A 110 4.25 -6.45 48.12
N PHE A 111 3.85 -7.53 47.47
CA PHE A 111 2.60 -8.21 47.74
C PHE A 111 2.78 -9.73 47.87
N LYS A 112 2.01 -10.33 48.78
CA LYS A 112 1.89 -11.79 48.90
C LYS A 112 1.02 -12.36 47.79
N GLU A 113 -0.11 -11.71 47.51
CA GLU A 113 -1.02 -12.06 46.42
C GLU A 113 -1.60 -10.78 45.78
N THR A 114 -1.74 -10.77 44.46
CA THR A 114 -2.49 -9.74 43.71
C THR A 114 -3.19 -10.37 42.51
N GLN A 115 -4.19 -9.71 41.95
CA GLN A 115 -4.93 -10.19 40.78
C GLN A 115 -5.00 -9.11 39.71
N ARG A 116 -4.73 -9.49 38.46
CA ARG A 116 -4.88 -8.62 37.28
C ARG A 116 -5.92 -9.20 36.33
N LYS A 117 -6.89 -8.37 35.96
CA LYS A 117 -7.97 -8.74 35.03
C LYS A 117 -7.67 -8.11 33.68
N LEU A 118 -7.52 -8.94 32.66
CA LEU A 118 -7.31 -8.53 31.27
C LEU A 118 -8.66 -8.64 30.55
N ASP A 119 -9.10 -7.54 29.94
CA ASP A 119 -10.31 -7.54 29.14
C ASP A 119 -10.07 -8.27 27.80
N MET A 120 -10.87 -9.30 27.55
CA MET A 120 -10.82 -10.09 26.32
C MET A 120 -11.60 -9.45 25.17
N SER A 121 -12.35 -8.36 25.42
CA SER A 121 -13.15 -7.66 24.41
C SER A 121 -12.31 -7.19 23.22
N ALA A 122 -11.06 -6.80 23.44
CA ALA A 122 -10.14 -6.36 22.40
C ALA A 122 -9.62 -7.50 21.50
N PHE A 123 -9.69 -8.76 21.96
CA PHE A 123 -9.35 -9.95 21.20
C PHE A 123 -10.55 -10.58 20.50
N LYS A 124 -11.75 -10.03 20.69
CA LYS A 124 -12.87 -10.36 19.80
C LYS A 124 -12.52 -9.84 18.42
N PHE A 125 -12.74 -10.66 17.39
CA PHE A 125 -12.60 -10.26 15.99
C PHE A 125 -13.32 -8.92 15.77
N LYS A 126 -12.56 -7.82 15.74
CA LYS A 126 -13.06 -6.57 15.17
C LYS A 126 -13.14 -6.84 13.68
N ARG A 127 -14.33 -6.73 13.09
CA ARG A 127 -14.44 -6.64 11.62
C ARG A 127 -13.51 -5.51 11.21
N THR A 128 -12.54 -5.82 10.37
CA THR A 128 -11.59 -4.83 9.86
C THR A 128 -12.39 -3.67 9.28
N ASN A 129 -12.00 -2.44 9.60
CA ASN A 129 -12.75 -1.26 9.20
C ASN A 129 -12.80 -1.19 7.66
N GLU A 130 -14.00 -1.18 7.09
CA GLU A 130 -14.21 -1.16 5.65
C GLU A 130 -13.67 0.14 5.01
N ASP A 131 -13.54 1.21 5.80
CA ASP A 131 -12.91 2.46 5.39
C ASP A 131 -11.43 2.30 5.02
N ASP A 132 -10.71 1.37 5.65
CA ASP A 132 -9.29 1.11 5.38
C ASP A 132 -9.08 0.46 4.00
N PHE A 133 -10.15 -0.09 3.41
CA PHE A 133 -10.13 -0.77 2.10
C PHE A 133 -10.79 0.05 0.97
N LYS A 134 -11.19 1.31 1.21
CA LYS A 134 -11.75 2.16 0.15
C LYS A 134 -10.78 2.40 -1.02
N SER A 135 -9.49 2.17 -0.82
CA SER A 135 -8.45 2.20 -1.86
C SER A 135 -8.23 0.86 -2.56
N ALA A 136 -8.84 -0.23 -2.08
CA ALA A 136 -8.73 -1.56 -2.65
C ALA A 136 -9.69 -1.71 -3.84
N PHE A 137 -9.39 -1.06 -4.96
CA PHE A 137 -10.14 -1.18 -6.23
C PHE A 137 -10.41 -2.64 -6.64
N VAL A 138 -9.51 -3.55 -6.26
CA VAL A 138 -9.63 -5.00 -6.49
C VAL A 138 -10.91 -5.58 -5.87
N MET A 139 -11.33 -5.08 -4.70
CA MET A 139 -12.49 -5.57 -3.95
C MET A 139 -13.82 -4.95 -4.40
N MET A 140 -13.77 -3.89 -5.21
CA MET A 140 -14.97 -3.20 -5.68
C MET A 140 -15.69 -4.00 -6.78
N ASN A 141 -17.02 -3.90 -6.79
CA ASN A 141 -17.84 -4.37 -7.89
C ASN A 141 -17.87 -3.37 -9.06
N ILE A 142 -18.38 -3.80 -10.21
CA ILE A 142 -18.40 -3.02 -11.45
C ILE A 142 -19.15 -1.68 -11.30
N LYS A 143 -20.28 -1.68 -10.57
CA LYS A 143 -21.08 -0.47 -10.33
C LYS A 143 -20.35 0.52 -9.42
N GLN A 144 -19.69 0.02 -8.37
CA GLN A 144 -18.86 0.81 -7.47
C GLN A 144 -17.67 1.43 -8.21
N LEU A 145 -16.98 0.67 -9.08
CA LEU A 145 -15.87 1.17 -9.90
C LEU A 145 -16.32 2.28 -10.86
N SER A 146 -17.48 2.10 -11.51
CA SER A 146 -18.06 3.13 -12.40
C SER A 146 -18.42 4.40 -11.62
N ASN A 147 -19.14 4.26 -10.51
CA ASN A 147 -19.52 5.40 -9.67
C ASN A 147 -18.28 6.14 -9.12
N TYR A 148 -17.25 5.40 -8.70
CA TYR A 148 -15.99 5.97 -8.25
C TYR A 148 -15.30 6.75 -9.37
N LYS A 149 -15.22 6.17 -10.58
CA LYS A 149 -14.64 6.83 -11.76
C LYS A 149 -15.38 8.14 -12.06
N ASP A 150 -16.71 8.10 -12.11
CA ASP A 150 -17.52 9.26 -12.50
C ASP A 150 -17.46 10.37 -11.45
N SER A 151 -17.55 10.01 -10.17
CA SER A 151 -17.44 10.99 -9.06
C SER A 151 -16.05 11.61 -9.00
N THR A 152 -15.00 10.80 -9.10
CA THR A 152 -13.61 11.27 -9.07
C THR A 152 -13.27 12.12 -10.29
N GLN A 153 -13.79 11.77 -11.47
CA GLN A 153 -13.63 12.57 -12.69
C GLN A 153 -14.30 13.93 -12.55
N LYS A 154 -15.57 13.98 -12.10
CA LYS A 154 -16.27 15.25 -11.81
C LYS A 154 -15.50 16.11 -10.79
N GLN A 155 -14.96 15.48 -9.75
CA GLN A 155 -14.13 16.16 -8.77
C GLN A 155 -12.87 16.76 -9.43
N ALA A 156 -12.14 15.98 -10.23
CA ALA A 156 -10.96 16.44 -10.94
C ALA A 156 -11.26 17.63 -11.86
N ASP A 157 -12.37 17.56 -12.61
CA ASP A 157 -12.79 18.61 -13.54
C ASP A 157 -13.20 19.89 -12.77
N SER A 158 -13.92 19.75 -11.66
CA SER A 158 -14.30 20.89 -10.81
C SER A 158 -13.10 21.57 -10.14
N VAL A 159 -12.06 20.81 -9.78
CA VAL A 159 -10.85 21.32 -9.15
C VAL A 159 -10.04 22.17 -10.13
N ILE A 160 -10.04 21.87 -11.42
CA ILE A 160 -9.38 22.69 -12.44
C ILE A 160 -9.98 24.10 -12.47
N ILE A 161 -11.31 24.20 -12.57
CA ILE A 161 -12.03 25.49 -12.60
C ILE A 161 -11.80 26.27 -11.30
N ARG A 162 -11.90 25.58 -10.16
CA ARG A 162 -11.66 26.20 -8.85
C ARG A 162 -10.23 26.72 -8.72
N ASN A 163 -9.23 25.94 -9.15
CA ASN A 163 -7.83 26.34 -9.12
C ASN A 163 -7.57 27.53 -10.03
N TYR A 164 -8.19 27.57 -11.22
CA TYR A 164 -8.09 28.72 -12.11
C TYR A 164 -8.58 30.00 -11.41
N ASN A 165 -9.78 29.97 -10.81
CA ASN A 165 -10.33 31.13 -10.10
C ASN A 165 -9.53 31.51 -8.84
N MET A 166 -8.90 30.53 -8.18
CA MET A 166 -8.13 30.76 -6.96
C MET A 166 -6.71 31.28 -7.25
N ILE A 167 -6.06 30.85 -8.33
CA ILE A 167 -4.67 31.20 -8.66
C ILE A 167 -4.61 32.50 -9.47
N THR A 168 -5.58 32.75 -10.36
CA THR A 168 -5.60 33.94 -11.22
C THR A 168 -5.42 35.26 -10.45
N PRO A 169 -6.03 35.48 -9.26
CA PRO A 169 -5.83 36.71 -8.48
C PRO A 169 -4.40 36.90 -7.94
N TYR A 170 -3.63 35.82 -7.75
CA TYR A 170 -2.23 35.91 -7.32
C TYR A 170 -1.28 36.32 -8.45
N LEU A 171 -1.74 36.28 -9.70
CA LEU A 171 -0.98 36.77 -10.84
C LEU A 171 -1.37 38.24 -11.06
N ARG A 172 -0.55 39.17 -10.55
CA ARG A 172 -0.81 40.64 -10.60
C ARG A 172 -1.19 41.18 -11.97
N TYR A 173 -0.74 40.54 -13.05
CA TYR A 173 -1.14 40.87 -14.42
C TYR A 173 -2.66 40.77 -14.65
N PHE A 174 -3.31 39.78 -14.03
CA PHE A 174 -4.75 39.54 -14.17
C PHE A 174 -5.62 40.29 -13.16
N SER A 175 -5.01 40.86 -12.11
CA SER A 175 -5.73 41.72 -11.15
C SER A 175 -5.87 43.18 -11.63
N LEU A 176 -5.16 43.56 -12.69
CA LEU A 176 -5.30 44.88 -13.30
C LEU A 176 -6.50 44.89 -14.25
N PRO A 177 -7.46 45.81 -14.08
CA PRO A 177 -8.57 45.91 -15.01
C PRO A 177 -8.04 46.27 -16.40
N LYS A 178 -8.53 45.58 -17.44
CA LYS A 178 -8.15 45.85 -18.84
C LYS A 178 -8.40 47.30 -19.27
N LYS A 179 -9.32 47.99 -18.59
CA LYS A 179 -9.59 49.42 -18.77
C LYS A 179 -9.71 50.09 -17.41
N SER A 180 -9.12 51.27 -17.27
CA SER A 180 -9.33 52.12 -16.10
C SER A 180 -10.59 52.95 -16.31
N ASP A 181 -11.45 53.02 -15.31
CA ASP A 181 -12.63 53.91 -15.34
C ASP A 181 -12.21 55.39 -15.21
N SER A 182 -11.05 55.66 -14.60
CA SER A 182 -10.53 57.00 -14.34
C SER A 182 -9.53 57.49 -15.40
N VAL A 183 -8.77 56.60 -16.02
CA VAL A 183 -7.74 56.95 -17.02
C VAL A 183 -8.19 56.53 -18.41
N LYS A 184 -8.59 57.53 -19.22
CA LYS A 184 -9.07 57.31 -20.59
C LYS A 184 -7.94 57.21 -21.63
N THR A 185 -6.78 57.77 -21.33
CA THR A 185 -5.62 57.80 -22.23
C THR A 185 -4.51 56.91 -21.71
N TYR A 186 -4.19 55.84 -22.45
CA TYR A 186 -3.14 54.91 -22.08
C TYR A 186 -1.81 55.39 -22.64
N VAL A 187 -0.82 55.59 -21.76
CA VAL A 187 0.56 55.80 -22.18
C VAL A 187 1.20 54.44 -22.43
N LYS A 188 1.87 54.30 -23.58
CA LYS A 188 2.61 53.07 -23.89
C LYS A 188 3.77 52.95 -22.90
N ALA A 189 3.83 51.85 -22.16
CA ALA A 189 4.92 51.61 -21.21
C ALA A 189 6.27 51.65 -21.93
N ASP A 190 7.20 52.49 -21.45
CA ASP A 190 8.59 52.48 -21.89
C ASP A 190 9.29 51.27 -21.26
N GLN A 191 9.58 50.27 -22.07
CA GLN A 191 10.09 48.96 -21.62
C GLN A 191 11.61 48.92 -21.44
N LYS A 192 12.34 50.01 -21.73
CA LYS A 192 13.80 49.96 -21.83
C LYS A 192 14.50 49.72 -20.49
N ASP A 193 13.98 50.22 -19.38
CA ASP A 193 14.46 49.86 -18.03
C ASP A 193 13.37 50.09 -16.97
N ILE A 194 12.67 49.02 -16.59
CA ILE A 194 11.56 49.03 -15.63
C ILE A 194 12.05 49.35 -14.20
N LEU A 195 13.36 49.26 -13.97
CA LEU A 195 14.00 49.55 -12.68
C LEU A 195 14.70 50.92 -12.68
N ALA A 196 14.73 51.64 -13.80
CA ALA A 196 15.33 52.97 -13.86
C ALA A 196 14.60 53.94 -12.91
N GLY A 197 15.37 54.74 -12.17
CA GLY A 197 14.83 55.72 -11.21
C GLY A 197 14.62 55.20 -9.78
N LEU A 198 14.76 53.89 -9.53
CA LEU A 198 14.70 53.31 -8.18
C LEU A 198 16.07 53.34 -7.47
N THR A 199 16.08 53.48 -6.14
CA THR A 199 17.30 53.33 -5.34
C THR A 199 17.79 51.87 -5.35
N ILE A 200 19.06 51.62 -5.01
CA ILE A 200 19.61 50.26 -4.96
C ILE A 200 18.82 49.36 -4.01
N ASN A 201 18.39 49.90 -2.86
CA ASN A 201 17.58 49.16 -1.89
C ASN A 201 16.17 48.86 -2.42
N ASP A 202 15.55 49.79 -3.13
CA ASP A 202 14.23 49.59 -3.75
C ASP A 202 14.30 48.56 -4.88
N LYS A 203 15.36 48.57 -5.69
CA LYS A 203 15.62 47.55 -6.71
C LYS A 203 15.75 46.16 -6.09
N MET A 204 16.53 46.04 -5.01
CA MET A 204 16.70 44.76 -4.30
C MET A 204 15.38 44.26 -3.71
N THR A 205 14.59 45.17 -3.12
CA THR A 205 13.29 44.85 -2.54
C THR A 205 12.31 44.38 -3.62
N ALA A 206 12.20 45.13 -4.73
CA ALA A 206 11.32 44.79 -5.84
C ALA A 206 11.67 43.42 -6.47
N LEU A 207 12.95 43.15 -6.71
CA LEU A 207 13.42 41.86 -7.22
C LEU A 207 13.18 40.71 -6.24
N SER A 208 13.41 40.94 -4.95
CA SER A 208 13.19 39.93 -3.90
C SER A 208 11.70 39.61 -3.76
N SER A 209 10.83 40.62 -3.74
CA SER A 209 9.38 40.46 -3.74
C SER A 209 8.89 39.70 -4.96
N ALA A 210 9.35 40.08 -6.16
CA ALA A 210 9.00 39.38 -7.40
C ALA A 210 9.47 37.91 -7.38
N SER A 211 10.71 37.66 -6.92
CA SER A 211 11.23 36.29 -6.81
C SER A 211 10.41 35.45 -5.83
N ASN A 212 10.01 36.03 -4.69
CA ASN A 212 9.21 35.33 -3.68
C ASN A 212 7.80 35.03 -4.22
N GLU A 213 7.17 35.99 -4.89
CA GLU A 213 5.85 35.81 -5.52
C GLU A 213 5.87 34.67 -6.56
N VAL A 214 6.86 34.67 -7.45
CA VAL A 214 7.04 33.60 -8.44
C VAL A 214 7.25 32.24 -7.77
N LYS A 215 8.08 32.17 -6.71
CA LYS A 215 8.32 30.93 -5.97
C LYS A 215 7.03 30.40 -5.33
N SER A 216 6.26 31.26 -4.66
CA SER A 216 5.00 30.89 -4.03
C SER A 216 3.98 30.37 -5.05
N ILE A 217 3.81 31.06 -6.18
CA ILE A 217 2.89 30.62 -7.24
C ILE A 217 3.34 29.28 -7.83
N LYS A 218 4.63 29.12 -8.09
CA LYS A 218 5.21 27.86 -8.60
C LYS A 218 4.94 26.70 -7.65
N GLU A 219 5.11 26.91 -6.35
CA GLU A 219 4.88 25.88 -5.33
C GLU A 219 3.40 25.49 -5.23
N VAL A 220 2.49 26.47 -5.27
CA VAL A 220 1.05 26.22 -5.33
C VAL A 220 0.69 25.42 -6.58
N ILE A 221 1.14 25.85 -7.77
CA ILE A 221 0.86 25.16 -9.04
C ILE A 221 1.42 23.73 -9.01
N LYS A 222 2.65 23.55 -8.52
CA LYS A 222 3.26 22.21 -8.40
C LYS A 222 2.41 21.30 -7.52
N THR A 223 2.03 21.77 -6.33
CA THR A 223 1.19 21.01 -5.39
C THR A 223 -0.16 20.65 -6.00
N ARG A 224 -0.79 21.59 -6.72
CA ARG A 224 -2.06 21.32 -7.43
C ARG A 224 -1.89 20.32 -8.57
N ASN A 225 -0.82 20.42 -9.34
CA ASN A 225 -0.52 19.49 -10.44
C ASN A 225 -0.24 18.07 -9.91
N ASP A 226 0.51 17.96 -8.81
CA ASP A 226 0.81 16.66 -8.19
C ASP A 226 -0.47 16.02 -7.63
N GLY A 227 -1.35 16.80 -7.00
CA GLY A 227 -2.67 16.33 -6.58
C GLY A 227 -3.57 15.91 -7.75
N TYR A 228 -3.52 16.64 -8.87
CA TYR A 228 -4.25 16.27 -10.09
C TYR A 228 -3.73 14.97 -10.70
N LYS A 229 -2.40 14.79 -10.77
CA LYS A 229 -1.76 13.55 -11.24
C LYS A 229 -2.16 12.35 -10.40
N GLU A 230 -2.17 12.48 -9.07
CA GLU A 230 -2.58 11.40 -8.18
C GLU A 230 -4.07 11.05 -8.36
N THR A 231 -4.93 12.06 -8.48
CA THR A 231 -6.35 11.87 -8.77
C THR A 231 -6.54 11.13 -10.11
N ARG A 232 -5.82 11.54 -11.16
CA ARG A 232 -5.86 10.90 -12.46
C ARG A 232 -5.34 9.46 -12.42
N LYS A 233 -4.29 9.20 -11.66
CA LYS A 233 -3.74 7.87 -11.41
C LYS A 233 -4.79 6.95 -10.76
N ASN A 234 -5.56 7.46 -9.80
CA ASN A 234 -6.63 6.69 -9.16
C ASN A 234 -7.81 6.41 -10.10
N ILE A 235 -8.17 7.36 -10.97
CA ILE A 235 -9.13 7.13 -12.06
C ILE A 235 -8.65 6.00 -12.99
N ASN A 236 -7.38 6.04 -13.39
CA ASN A 236 -6.79 5.02 -14.26
C ASN A 236 -6.75 3.64 -13.57
N LYS A 237 -6.38 3.57 -12.29
CA LYS A 237 -6.42 2.31 -11.49
C LYS A 237 -7.83 1.72 -11.45
N SER A 238 -8.86 2.53 -11.20
CA SER A 238 -10.25 2.07 -11.22
C SER A 238 -10.65 1.52 -12.60
N ALA A 239 -10.27 2.22 -13.67
CA ALA A 239 -10.54 1.78 -15.05
C ALA A 239 -9.80 0.48 -15.41
N VAL A 240 -8.57 0.28 -14.91
CA VAL A 240 -7.82 -0.97 -15.06
C VAL A 240 -8.57 -2.12 -14.42
N GLU A 241 -8.98 -2.00 -13.15
CA GLU A 241 -9.68 -3.08 -12.45
C GLU A 241 -11.04 -3.39 -13.09
N TYR A 242 -11.71 -2.37 -13.63
CA TYR A 242 -12.93 -2.57 -14.42
C TYR A 242 -12.66 -3.47 -15.64
N GLN A 243 -11.68 -3.11 -16.47
CA GLN A 243 -11.35 -3.86 -17.68
C GLN A 243 -10.78 -5.24 -17.36
N LYS A 244 -9.97 -5.36 -16.30
CA LYS A 244 -9.33 -6.60 -15.85
C LYS A 244 -10.34 -7.71 -15.55
N LYS A 245 -11.50 -7.37 -15.00
CA LYS A 245 -12.59 -8.33 -14.75
C LYS A 245 -13.12 -8.96 -16.05
N PHE A 246 -13.11 -8.24 -17.16
CA PHE A 246 -13.51 -8.75 -18.47
C PHE A 246 -12.37 -9.47 -19.19
N THR A 247 -11.17 -8.87 -19.18
CA THR A 247 -10.01 -9.42 -19.89
C THR A 247 -9.56 -10.75 -19.30
N LEU A 248 -9.72 -10.97 -17.99
CA LEU A 248 -9.41 -12.26 -17.36
C LEU A 248 -10.27 -13.40 -17.95
N SER A 249 -11.57 -13.19 -18.10
CA SER A 249 -12.48 -14.18 -18.69
C SER A 249 -12.15 -14.46 -20.15
N VAL A 250 -11.86 -13.41 -20.93
CA VAL A 250 -11.47 -13.55 -22.35
C VAL A 250 -10.10 -14.22 -22.49
N ALA A 251 -9.17 -13.95 -21.58
CA ALA A 251 -7.84 -14.57 -21.58
C ALA A 251 -7.94 -16.10 -21.41
N CYS A 252 -8.85 -16.59 -20.56
CA CYS A 252 -9.10 -18.04 -20.45
C CYS A 252 -9.52 -18.65 -21.79
N LEU A 253 -10.39 -17.98 -22.56
CA LEU A 253 -10.80 -18.45 -23.89
C LEU A 253 -9.64 -18.46 -24.89
N VAL A 254 -8.82 -17.40 -24.90
CA VAL A 254 -7.66 -17.31 -25.80
C VAL A 254 -6.59 -18.35 -25.47
N LEU A 255 -6.29 -18.56 -24.19
CA LEU A 255 -5.33 -19.58 -23.75
C LEU A 255 -5.85 -20.99 -24.03
N PHE A 256 -7.16 -21.24 -23.88
CA PHE A 256 -7.76 -22.49 -24.30
C PHE A 256 -7.63 -22.72 -25.81
N LEU A 257 -7.88 -21.69 -26.63
CA LEU A 257 -7.73 -21.74 -28.09
C LEU A 257 -6.29 -22.02 -28.53
N ILE A 258 -5.29 -21.66 -27.71
CA ILE A 258 -3.88 -21.98 -27.97
C ILE A 258 -3.54 -23.38 -27.46
N GLY A 259 -4.00 -23.74 -26.26
CA GLY A 259 -3.68 -25.02 -25.61
C GLY A 259 -4.27 -26.24 -26.31
N ALA A 260 -5.52 -26.15 -26.78
CA ALA A 260 -6.20 -27.25 -27.47
C ALA A 260 -5.47 -27.72 -28.75
N PRO A 261 -5.12 -26.84 -29.72
CA PRO A 261 -4.38 -27.26 -30.91
C PRO A 261 -2.96 -27.71 -30.61
N LEU A 262 -2.26 -27.07 -29.66
CA LEU A 262 -0.90 -27.51 -29.29
C LEU A 262 -0.90 -28.90 -28.65
N GLY A 263 -1.92 -29.23 -27.86
CA GLY A 263 -2.14 -30.58 -27.34
C GLY A 263 -2.41 -31.62 -28.42
N ALA A 264 -3.19 -31.26 -29.45
CA ALA A 264 -3.52 -32.15 -30.56
C ALA A 264 -2.34 -32.36 -31.53
N ILE A 265 -1.56 -31.31 -31.82
CA ILE A 265 -0.43 -31.34 -32.76
C ILE A 265 0.75 -32.12 -32.19
N ILE A 266 1.09 -31.92 -30.91
CA ILE A 266 2.31 -32.48 -30.31
C ILE A 266 2.06 -33.91 -29.82
N ARG A 267 2.02 -34.87 -30.76
CA ARG A 267 1.75 -36.29 -30.48
C ARG A 267 2.96 -37.10 -29.94
N LYS A 268 4.20 -36.64 -30.15
CA LYS A 268 5.43 -37.45 -29.90
C LYS A 268 6.22 -37.12 -28.62
N GLY A 269 5.62 -36.48 -27.61
CA GLY A 269 6.35 -35.93 -26.45
C GLY A 269 5.87 -36.32 -25.04
N GLY A 270 4.95 -37.28 -24.91
CA GLY A 270 4.27 -37.58 -23.64
C GLY A 270 3.34 -36.43 -23.19
N LEU A 271 2.58 -36.64 -22.10
CA LEU A 271 1.59 -35.65 -21.61
C LEU A 271 2.22 -34.31 -21.14
N GLY A 272 3.53 -34.26 -20.90
CA GLY A 272 4.21 -33.09 -20.35
C GLY A 272 4.54 -31.99 -21.36
N LEU A 273 4.90 -32.32 -22.62
CA LEU A 273 5.36 -31.31 -23.59
C LEU A 273 4.29 -30.26 -23.92
N PRO A 274 3.01 -30.61 -24.18
CA PRO A 274 1.97 -29.62 -24.45
C PRO A 274 1.68 -28.71 -23.25
N VAL A 275 1.78 -29.25 -22.03
CA VAL A 275 1.58 -28.49 -20.79
C VAL A 275 2.67 -27.43 -20.64
N VAL A 276 3.94 -27.79 -20.84
CA VAL A 276 5.07 -26.84 -20.76
C VAL A 276 4.91 -25.72 -21.76
N VAL A 277 4.55 -26.02 -23.02
CA VAL A 277 4.34 -24.99 -24.05
C VAL A 277 3.17 -24.08 -23.67
N SER A 278 2.08 -24.63 -23.13
CA SER A 278 0.94 -23.83 -22.66
C SER A 278 1.32 -22.86 -21.52
N VAL A 279 2.16 -23.32 -20.58
CA VAL A 279 2.69 -22.47 -19.50
C VAL A 279 3.55 -21.34 -20.05
N VAL A 280 4.37 -21.59 -21.08
CA VAL A 280 5.16 -20.53 -21.73
C VAL A 280 4.26 -19.44 -22.33
N PHE A 281 3.19 -19.81 -23.04
CA PHE A 281 2.23 -18.83 -23.57
C PHE A 281 1.48 -18.08 -22.45
N PHE A 282 1.15 -18.75 -21.35
CA PHE A 282 0.57 -18.10 -20.17
C PHE A 282 1.53 -17.06 -19.55
N LEU A 283 2.83 -17.37 -19.45
CA LEU A 283 3.83 -16.42 -18.98
C LEU A 283 3.97 -15.22 -19.92
N ILE A 284 4.00 -15.45 -21.24
CA ILE A 284 4.03 -14.38 -22.25
C ILE A 284 2.81 -13.48 -22.10
N TYR A 285 1.61 -14.07 -21.99
CA TYR A 285 0.38 -13.33 -21.70
C TYR A 285 0.52 -12.47 -20.44
N HIS A 286 1.01 -13.05 -19.35
CA HIS A 286 1.11 -12.37 -18.07
C HIS A 286 2.11 -11.20 -18.13
N ILE A 287 3.24 -11.37 -18.81
CA ILE A 287 4.25 -10.31 -18.99
C ILE A 287 3.66 -9.15 -19.80
N ILE A 288 3.07 -9.44 -20.97
CA ILE A 288 2.48 -8.40 -21.84
C ILE A 288 1.33 -7.68 -21.12
N SER A 289 0.45 -8.44 -20.45
CA SER A 289 -0.65 -7.87 -19.67
C SER A 289 -0.15 -6.98 -18.53
N THR A 290 0.95 -7.36 -17.86
CA THR A 290 1.54 -6.55 -16.78
C THR A 290 2.15 -5.25 -17.30
N ILE A 291 2.81 -5.30 -18.46
CA ILE A 291 3.36 -4.10 -19.12
C ILE A 291 2.22 -3.15 -19.53
N GLY A 292 1.16 -3.69 -20.14
CA GLY A 292 -0.03 -2.92 -20.48
C GLY A 292 -0.69 -2.29 -19.26
N GLU A 293 -0.85 -3.05 -18.17
CA GLU A 293 -1.39 -2.57 -16.90
C GLU A 293 -0.58 -1.40 -16.32
N LYS A 294 0.76 -1.50 -16.34
CA LYS A 294 1.66 -0.41 -15.91
C LYS A 294 1.52 0.82 -16.79
N GLY A 295 1.49 0.65 -18.12
CA GLY A 295 1.32 1.76 -19.07
C GLY A 295 0.03 2.56 -18.86
N VAL A 296 -1.05 1.88 -18.46
CA VAL A 296 -2.32 2.55 -18.11
C VAL A 296 -2.22 3.26 -16.76
N LYS A 297 -1.63 2.60 -15.75
CA LYS A 297 -1.43 3.19 -14.40
C LYS A 297 -0.60 4.47 -14.45
N ASP A 298 0.39 4.53 -15.33
CA ASP A 298 1.23 5.70 -15.54
C ASP A 298 0.57 6.75 -16.46
N GLY A 299 -0.60 6.45 -17.02
CA GLY A 299 -1.35 7.36 -17.89
C GLY A 299 -0.76 7.52 -19.29
N SER A 300 0.21 6.69 -19.67
CA SER A 300 0.85 6.70 -20.99
C SER A 300 -0.01 6.02 -22.05
N VAL A 301 -0.83 5.05 -21.66
CA VAL A 301 -1.69 4.25 -22.55
C VAL A 301 -3.15 4.35 -22.10
N PRO A 302 -4.12 4.48 -23.02
CA PRO A 302 -5.54 4.42 -22.68
C PRO A 302 -5.93 3.08 -22.02
N PRO A 303 -6.85 3.07 -21.02
CA PRO A 303 -7.21 1.85 -20.29
C PRO A 303 -7.69 0.69 -21.15
N ILE A 304 -8.44 0.98 -22.21
CA ILE A 304 -8.96 -0.04 -23.12
C ILE A 304 -7.80 -0.69 -23.90
N LEU A 305 -6.93 0.11 -24.51
CA LEU A 305 -5.82 -0.44 -25.29
C LEU A 305 -4.83 -1.21 -24.41
N GLY A 306 -4.44 -0.64 -23.27
CA GLY A 306 -3.42 -1.24 -22.41
C GLY A 306 -3.85 -2.55 -21.77
N MET A 307 -5.13 -2.72 -21.41
CA MET A 307 -5.61 -3.97 -20.80
C MET A 307 -5.88 -5.08 -21.83
N TRP A 308 -6.23 -4.70 -23.06
CA TRP A 308 -6.59 -5.66 -24.12
C TRP A 308 -5.41 -6.03 -25.03
N ILE A 309 -4.27 -5.34 -24.93
CA ILE A 309 -3.10 -5.55 -25.80
C ILE A 309 -2.64 -7.01 -25.84
N ALA A 310 -2.62 -7.70 -24.70
CA ALA A 310 -2.21 -9.11 -24.63
C ALA A 310 -3.19 -10.02 -25.40
N ILE A 311 -4.49 -9.75 -25.28
CA ILE A 311 -5.55 -10.48 -26.00
C ILE A 311 -5.42 -10.23 -27.50
N PHE A 312 -5.31 -8.97 -27.93
CA PHE A 312 -5.18 -8.65 -29.35
C PHE A 312 -3.95 -9.26 -30.02
N ILE A 313 -2.86 -9.46 -29.28
CA ILE A 313 -1.65 -10.12 -29.79
C ILE A 313 -1.82 -11.64 -29.84
N LEU A 314 -2.39 -12.25 -28.79
CA LEU A 314 -2.49 -13.71 -28.67
C LEU A 314 -3.66 -14.32 -29.44
N THR A 315 -4.76 -13.59 -29.62
CA THR A 315 -5.95 -14.09 -30.33
C THR A 315 -5.65 -14.48 -31.79
N PRO A 316 -4.99 -13.66 -32.62
CA PRO A 316 -4.62 -14.06 -33.98
C PRO A 316 -3.73 -15.29 -34.01
N ILE A 317 -2.79 -15.40 -33.07
CA ILE A 317 -1.89 -16.55 -32.96
C ILE A 317 -2.68 -17.81 -32.59
N GLY A 318 -3.60 -17.73 -31.63
CA GLY A 318 -4.47 -18.84 -31.23
C GLY A 318 -5.37 -19.30 -32.36
N ILE A 319 -5.97 -18.37 -33.11
CA ILE A 319 -6.78 -18.68 -34.30
C ILE A 319 -5.93 -19.35 -35.38
N PHE A 320 -4.74 -18.81 -35.66
CA PHE A 320 -3.82 -19.36 -36.65
C PHE A 320 -3.38 -20.79 -36.30
N LEU A 321 -2.99 -21.02 -35.03
CA LEU A 321 -2.61 -22.36 -34.54
C LEU A 321 -3.78 -23.34 -34.58
N SER A 322 -4.98 -22.90 -34.20
CA SER A 322 -6.21 -23.70 -34.28
C SER A 322 -6.52 -24.11 -35.71
N TYR A 323 -6.46 -23.16 -36.64
CA TYR A 323 -6.69 -23.44 -38.07
C TYR A 323 -5.68 -24.44 -38.64
N LYS A 324 -4.39 -24.27 -38.31
CA LYS A 324 -3.31 -25.18 -38.74
C LYS A 324 -3.45 -26.58 -38.17
N SER A 325 -3.87 -26.70 -36.91
CA SER A 325 -4.17 -28.00 -36.29
C SER A 325 -5.34 -28.70 -36.98
N ALA A 326 -6.37 -27.96 -37.35
CA ALA A 326 -7.55 -28.51 -38.02
C ALA A 326 -7.27 -28.95 -39.47
N THR A 327 -6.27 -28.33 -40.12
CA THR A 327 -5.86 -28.62 -41.51
C THR A 327 -4.66 -29.57 -41.60
N ASP A 328 -4.41 -30.35 -40.54
CA ASP A 328 -3.40 -31.42 -40.44
C ASP A 328 -1.98 -31.02 -40.90
N SER A 329 -1.62 -29.75 -40.69
CA SER A 329 -0.32 -29.22 -41.11
C SER A 329 0.77 -29.54 -40.08
N ALA A 330 1.70 -30.42 -40.43
CA ALA A 330 2.89 -30.76 -39.63
C ALA A 330 3.96 -29.63 -39.60
N ILE A 331 3.59 -28.42 -39.15
CA ILE A 331 4.53 -27.29 -39.02
C ILE A 331 5.61 -27.52 -37.95
N PHE A 332 5.32 -28.36 -36.95
CA PHE A 332 6.25 -28.71 -35.88
C PHE A 332 6.70 -30.16 -36.00
N ASP A 333 7.25 -30.54 -37.15
CA ASP A 333 8.01 -31.78 -37.24
C ASP A 333 9.31 -31.63 -36.44
N THR A 334 9.33 -32.22 -35.24
CA THR A 334 10.48 -32.24 -34.33
C THR A 334 11.74 -32.81 -35.00
N ASP A 335 11.59 -33.64 -36.04
CA ASP A 335 12.70 -34.17 -36.83
C ASP A 335 13.28 -33.13 -37.81
N ALA A 336 12.49 -32.16 -38.30
CA ALA A 336 12.99 -31.06 -39.12
C ALA A 336 13.81 -30.06 -38.29
N TYR A 337 13.32 -29.70 -37.09
CA TYR A 337 14.05 -28.83 -36.16
C TYR A 337 15.32 -29.48 -35.61
N LYS A 338 15.28 -30.77 -35.24
CA LYS A 338 16.49 -31.52 -34.84
C LYS A 338 17.52 -31.59 -35.99
N ARG A 339 17.07 -31.79 -37.23
CA ARG A 339 17.97 -31.79 -38.40
C ARG A 339 18.60 -30.42 -38.64
N TYR A 340 17.86 -29.32 -38.49
CA TYR A 340 18.41 -27.97 -38.59
C TYR A 340 19.38 -27.63 -37.44
N LEU A 341 19.00 -27.94 -36.20
CA LEU A 341 19.84 -27.69 -35.03
C LEU A 341 21.14 -28.52 -35.07
N ASN A 342 21.05 -29.80 -35.47
CA ASN A 342 22.23 -30.64 -35.67
C ASN A 342 23.08 -30.18 -36.85
N LYS A 343 22.50 -29.61 -37.92
CA LYS A 343 23.27 -29.04 -39.04
C LYS A 343 24.04 -27.79 -38.62
N VAL A 344 23.47 -26.97 -37.73
CA VAL A 344 24.14 -25.77 -37.18
C VAL A 344 25.17 -26.15 -36.10
N LEU A 345 24.88 -27.13 -35.23
CA LEU A 345 25.84 -27.60 -34.22
C LEU A 345 27.00 -28.42 -34.84
N LYS A 346 26.75 -29.31 -35.81
CA LYS A 346 27.83 -30.06 -36.49
C LYS A 346 28.71 -29.16 -37.36
N ARG A 347 28.20 -28.02 -37.85
CA ARG A 347 29.02 -27.02 -38.56
C ARG A 347 30.13 -26.46 -37.65
N LYS A 348 29.85 -26.26 -36.36
CA LYS A 348 30.84 -25.77 -35.39
C LYS A 348 31.88 -26.83 -34.95
N VAL A 349 31.53 -28.12 -34.96
CA VAL A 349 32.46 -29.21 -34.60
C VAL A 349 33.43 -29.53 -35.74
N THR A 350 33.04 -29.27 -37.00
CA THR A 350 33.91 -29.50 -38.15
C THR A 350 34.91 -28.35 -38.36
N GLU A 351 34.53 -27.11 -38.01
CA GLU A 351 35.46 -25.96 -38.01
C GLU A 351 36.51 -26.00 -36.87
N SER A 352 36.29 -26.76 -35.79
CA SER A 352 37.29 -26.95 -34.72
C SER A 352 38.22 -28.15 -34.90
N ALA A 353 38.00 -28.99 -35.93
CA ALA A 353 38.85 -30.14 -36.26
C ALA A 353 39.79 -29.87 -37.45
N ILE A 354 39.72 -28.67 -38.04
CA ILE A 354 40.66 -28.16 -39.04
C ILE A 354 41.27 -26.88 -38.48
N LYS A 355 42.10 -27.02 -37.45
CA LYS A 355 43.08 -26.00 -37.04
C LYS A 355 44.25 -26.66 -36.36
#